data_AF-A0A9Q1CFJ9-F1
#
_entry.id   AF-A0A9Q1CFJ9-F1
#
_cell.length_a   1.000
_cell.length_b   1.000
_cell.length_c   1.000
_cell.angle_alpha   90.00
_cell.angle_beta   90.00
_cell.angle_gamma   90.00
#
_symmetry.space_group_name_H-M   'P 1'
#
loop_
_entity.id
_entity.type
_entity.pdbx_description
1 polymer ?
#
loop_
_entity_poly.entity_id
_entity_poly.type
_entity_poly.pdbx_seq_one_letter_code
_entity_poly.pdbx_strand_id
1 'polypeptide(L)'
;MKSKKDKKRQISEPSDFEHRVHTGYDVGSGQYVGLPQQWSSIISATEDKRPKPIVDASRITDTEVTSLKVLRWSHFTKIFS
;
A
#
# COMPACT_ATOMS: atom_id res chain seq x y z
N MET A 1 -35.21 -18.75 26.55
CA MET A 1 -33.76 -18.64 26.33
C MET A 1 -33.41 -17.16 26.29
N LYS A 2 -32.56 -16.65 27.19
CA LYS A 2 -32.22 -15.20 27.23
C LYS A 2 -31.18 -14.89 26.15
N SER A 3 -31.52 -14.03 25.20
CA SER A 3 -30.59 -13.48 24.20
C SER A 3 -29.53 -12.62 24.90
N LYS A 4 -28.25 -12.90 24.65
CA LYS A 4 -27.14 -12.05 25.11
C LYS A 4 -27.14 -10.79 24.24
N LYS A 5 -27.42 -9.63 24.84
CA LYS A 5 -27.32 -8.33 24.18
C LYS A 5 -25.84 -8.01 23.96
N ASP A 6 -25.42 -7.89 22.71
CA ASP A 6 -24.04 -7.54 22.37
C ASP A 6 -23.67 -6.19 22.97
N LYS A 7 -22.66 -6.18 23.85
CA LYS A 7 -22.10 -4.93 24.36
C LYS A 7 -21.32 -4.27 23.23
N LYS A 8 -21.73 -3.05 22.89
CA LYS A 8 -21.00 -2.19 21.94
C LYS A 8 -19.55 -2.08 22.41
N ARG A 9 -18.58 -2.36 21.52
CA ARG A 9 -17.16 -2.26 21.83
C ARG A 9 -16.84 -0.83 22.26
N GLN A 10 -16.37 -0.65 23.49
CA GLN A 10 -15.85 0.63 23.96
C GLN A 10 -14.38 0.71 23.55
N ILE A 11 -14.03 1.72 22.75
CA ILE A 11 -12.65 2.03 22.38
C ILE A 11 -12.19 3.13 23.36
N SER A 12 -11.15 2.86 24.15
CA SER A 12 -10.56 3.81 25.10
C SER A 12 -9.60 4.78 24.41
N GLU A 13 -9.06 5.72 25.19
CA GLU A 13 -7.93 6.53 24.74
C GLU A 13 -6.72 5.64 24.40
N PRO A 14 -5.93 5.97 23.35
CA PRO A 14 -4.73 5.24 23.02
C PRO A 14 -3.70 5.39 24.16
N SER A 15 -3.09 4.29 24.53
CA SER A 15 -2.01 4.19 25.51
C SER A 15 -0.89 3.32 24.93
N ASP A 16 0.27 3.27 25.59
CA ASP A 16 1.40 2.40 25.22
C ASP A 16 1.89 2.57 23.77
N PHE A 17 2.18 3.81 23.38
CA PHE A 17 2.77 4.07 22.07
C PHE A 17 4.09 3.29 21.90
N GLU A 18 4.13 2.41 20.90
CA GLU A 18 5.29 1.60 20.57
C GLU A 18 5.79 1.94 19.17
N HIS A 19 6.97 2.56 19.09
CA HIS A 19 7.66 2.80 17.82
C HIS A 19 8.38 1.52 17.38
N ARG A 20 7.76 0.72 16.52
CA ARG A 20 8.30 -0.58 16.10
C ARG A 20 9.35 -0.51 15.01
N VAL A 21 9.19 0.40 14.07
CA VAL A 21 10.01 0.47 12.86
C VAL A 21 10.14 1.92 12.43
N HIS A 22 11.36 2.34 12.10
CA HIS A 22 11.65 3.62 11.48
C HIS A 22 12.29 3.39 10.10
N THR A 23 11.53 3.64 9.04
CA THR A 23 12.04 3.53 7.67
C THR A 23 12.53 4.89 7.17
N GLY A 24 13.75 4.91 6.63
CA GLY A 24 14.36 6.08 6.02
C GLY A 24 14.96 5.76 4.65
N TYR A 25 15.52 6.78 4.00
CA TYR A 25 16.26 6.64 2.75
C TYR A 25 17.65 7.22 2.94
N ASP A 26 18.67 6.40 2.72
CA ASP A 26 20.06 6.84 2.73
C ASP A 26 20.46 7.28 1.31
N VAL A 27 20.71 8.57 1.15
CA VAL A 27 21.10 9.17 -0.12
C VAL A 27 22.52 8.76 -0.53
N GLY A 28 23.40 8.43 0.42
CA GLY A 28 24.78 8.03 0.14
C GLY A 28 24.86 6.68 -0.55
N SER A 29 24.15 5.67 -0.03
CA SER A 29 24.03 4.35 -0.66
C SER A 29 22.93 4.26 -1.72
N GLY A 30 21.98 5.21 -1.72
CA GLY A 30 20.78 5.17 -2.55
C GLY A 30 19.76 4.11 -2.11
N GLN A 31 19.81 3.65 -0.85
CA GLN A 31 19.02 2.53 -0.36
C GLN A 31 18.05 2.93 0.75
N TYR A 32 16.94 2.19 0.84
CA TYR A 32 16.02 2.29 1.97
C TYR A 32 16.57 1.55 3.18
N VAL A 33 16.54 2.20 4.34
CA VAL A 33 17.03 1.67 5.62
C VAL A 33 15.88 1.52 6.62
N GLY A 34 16.01 0.58 7.55
CA GLY A 34 14.97 0.34 8.56
C GLY A 34 13.63 -0.09 7.97
N LEU A 35 13.64 -0.80 6.84
CA LEU A 35 12.45 -1.40 6.27
C LEU A 35 11.92 -2.53 7.16
N PRO A 36 10.59 -2.70 7.28
CA PRO A 36 10.02 -3.94 7.78
C PRO A 36 10.55 -5.14 6.98
N GLN A 37 10.80 -6.27 7.65
CA GLN A 37 11.38 -7.47 7.02
C GLN A 37 10.59 -7.94 5.78
N GLN A 38 9.28 -7.75 5.77
CA GLN A 38 8.44 -8.15 4.63
C GLN A 38 8.67 -7.29 3.38
N TRP A 39 9.15 -6.05 3.54
CA TRP A 39 9.30 -5.08 2.44
C TRP A 39 10.66 -5.16 1.77
N SER A 40 11.70 -5.64 2.46
CA SER A 40 13.06 -5.74 1.91
C SER A 40 13.11 -6.55 0.61
N SER A 41 12.43 -7.69 0.57
CA SER A 41 12.36 -8.55 -0.62
C SER A 41 11.56 -7.95 -1.78
N ILE A 42 10.57 -7.09 -1.49
CA ILE A 42 9.74 -6.45 -2.51
C ILE A 42 10.52 -5.33 -3.18
N ILE A 43 11.17 -4.49 -2.36
CA ILE A 43 11.85 -3.27 -2.83
C ILE A 43 13.16 -3.59 -3.55
N SER A 44 13.95 -4.55 -3.02
CA SER A 44 15.18 -5.00 -3.68
C SER A 44 14.93 -5.68 -5.03
N ALA A 45 13.77 -6.32 -5.22
CA ALA A 45 13.45 -6.99 -6.48
C ALA A 45 13.08 -6.01 -7.61
N THR A 46 12.64 -4.79 -7.29
CA THR A 46 12.09 -3.83 -8.25
C THR A 46 13.12 -2.88 -8.88
N GLU A 47 14.15 -2.48 -8.15
CA GLU A 47 15.11 -1.45 -8.62
C GLU A 47 16.11 -2.03 -9.64
N ASP A 48 16.76 -3.16 -9.33
CA ASP A 48 17.88 -3.64 -10.14
C ASP A 48 17.46 -4.52 -11.33
N LYS A 49 16.27 -5.13 -11.27
CA LYS A 49 15.83 -6.13 -12.27
C LYS A 49 14.89 -5.58 -13.31
N ARG A 50 14.34 -4.37 -13.12
CA ARG A 50 13.45 -3.77 -14.10
C ARG A 50 14.29 -3.07 -15.15
N PRO A 51 14.33 -3.55 -16.41
CA PRO A 51 14.98 -2.79 -17.46
C PRO A 51 14.35 -1.39 -17.51
N LYS A 52 15.20 -0.36 -17.44
CA LYS A 52 14.73 1.02 -17.59
C LYS A 52 13.98 1.11 -18.92
N PRO A 53 12.75 1.67 -18.94
CA PRO A 53 12.03 1.83 -20.18
C PRO A 53 12.89 2.67 -21.12
N ILE A 54 13.20 2.12 -22.30
CA ILE A 54 13.87 2.87 -23.35
C ILE A 54 12.80 3.81 -23.93
N VAL A 55 12.85 5.07 -23.53
CA VAL A 55 11.95 6.11 -24.04
C VAL A 55 12.71 6.89 -25.12
N ASP A 56 12.26 6.78 -26.36
CA ASP A 56 12.74 7.63 -27.46
C ASP A 56 11.99 8.96 -27.40
N ALA A 57 12.69 10.03 -26.99
CA ALA A 57 12.09 11.37 -26.90
C ALA A 57 11.64 11.93 -28.26
N SER A 58 12.10 11.36 -29.38
CA SER A 58 11.70 11.75 -30.72
C SER A 58 10.45 11.04 -31.23
N ARG A 59 9.93 10.04 -30.50
CA ARG A 59 8.74 9.26 -30.89
C ARG A 59 7.79 9.04 -29.72
N ILE A 60 6.69 9.77 -29.73
CA ILE A 60 5.55 9.52 -28.84
C ILE A 60 4.78 8.33 -29.41
N THR A 61 4.63 7.26 -28.64
CA THR A 61 3.69 6.17 -28.99
C THR A 61 2.30 6.60 -28.56
N ASP A 62 1.40 6.79 -29.52
CA ASP A 62 0.00 7.09 -29.23
C ASP A 62 -0.59 5.96 -28.37
N THR A 63 -0.95 6.30 -27.12
CA THR A 63 -1.59 5.36 -26.20
C THR A 63 -3.06 5.69 -26.16
N GLU A 64 -3.92 4.74 -26.52
CA GLU A 64 -5.36 4.90 -26.38
C GLU A 64 -5.71 5.03 -24.90
N VAL A 65 -6.34 6.15 -24.53
CA VAL A 65 -6.88 6.35 -23.18
C VAL A 65 -8.07 5.41 -23.04
N THR A 66 -7.83 4.17 -22.61
CA THR A 66 -8.93 3.29 -22.21
C THR A 66 -9.63 3.95 -21.04
N SER A 67 -10.96 4.11 -21.15
CA SER A 67 -11.78 4.73 -20.11
C SER A 67 -11.45 4.10 -18.75
N LEU A 68 -11.07 4.95 -17.79
CA LEU A 68 -10.84 4.55 -16.42
C LEU A 68 -12.09 3.76 -15.97
N LYS A 69 -11.93 2.45 -15.74
CA LYS A 69 -12.99 1.65 -15.12
C LYS A 69 -13.23 2.27 -13.75
N VAL A 70 -14.28 3.06 -13.64
CA VAL A 70 -14.81 3.51 -12.36
C VAL A 70 -15.11 2.24 -11.59
N LEU A 71 -14.20 1.89 -10.66
CA LEU A 71 -14.40 0.80 -9.71
C LEU A 71 -15.51 1.25 -8.77
N ARG A 72 -16.75 1.13 -9.23
CA ARG A 72 -17.92 1.36 -8.39
C ARG A 72 -17.90 0.24 -7.36
N TRP A 73 -17.57 0.59 -6.11
CA TRP A 73 -17.57 -0.27 -4.92
C TRP A 73 -18.98 -0.80 -4.57
N SER A 74 -19.78 -1.19 -5.55
CA SER A 74 -21.17 -1.61 -5.38
C SER A 74 -21.30 -2.97 -4.67
N HIS A 75 -20.20 -3.68 -4.43
CA HIS A 75 -20.20 -4.93 -3.67
C HIS A 75 -19.75 -4.78 -2.21
N PHE A 76 -19.23 -3.62 -1.78
CA PHE A 76 -18.79 -3.45 -0.38
C PHE A 76 -19.95 -3.11 0.57
N THR A 77 -21.10 -2.66 0.04
CA THR A 77 -22.26 -2.25 0.87
C THR A 77 -23.15 -3.39 1.36
N LYS A 78 -22.90 -4.65 0.94
CA LYS A 78 -23.70 -5.81 1.37
C LYS A 78 -23.15 -6.55 2.60
N ILE A 79 -22.05 -6.09 3.20
CA ILE A 79 -21.47 -6.73 4.40
C ILE A 79 -22.19 -6.29 5.70
N PHE A 80 -23.11 -5.34 5.62
CA PHE A 80 -23.99 -4.94 6.74
C PHE A 80 -25.47 -4.92 6.30
N SER A 81 -26.05 -6.10 6.04
CA SER A 81 -27.51 -6.30 6.02
C SER A 81 -27.89 -7.58 6.72
#